data_AF-A0AAV1LAP5-F1
#
_entry.id   AF-A0AAV1LAP5-F1
#
_cell.length_a   1.000
_cell.length_b   1.000
_cell.length_c   1.000
_cell.angle_alpha   90.00
_cell.angle_beta   90.00
_cell.angle_gamma   90.00
#
_symmetry.space_group_name_H-M   'P 1'
#
loop_
_entity.id
_entity.type
_entity.pdbx_description
1 polymer ?
#
loop_
_entity_poly.entity_id
_entity_poly.type
_entity_poly.pdbx_seq_one_letter_code
_entity_poly.pdbx_strand_id
1 'polypeptide(L)'
;MEKKRDSFFLQNKNLHRNSKITNEKPNSKNNRDGDFDKKNHTTFKNKKEDEGKKTFDKKAYRLKKYSKKYKLEQWEEKRKKKLLYDYHKSIKNDPLLGSYKPKSFDEDNVDSNDPNIGKFVRHPDLIKEAHKTKKDPFQKAKEHYEKIKQEKVEKQRELEKSRLEKAQKIEEYKKKKQERFKKLSKKTKKGQPVMTGRLELLLEKIQND
;
A
#
# COMPACT_ATOMS: atom_id res chain seq x y z
N MET A 1 -38.61 19.63 -16.56
CA MET A 1 -37.47 18.85 -16.00
C MET A 1 -36.18 19.38 -16.61
N GLU A 2 -35.51 20.30 -15.92
CA GLU A 2 -34.27 20.93 -16.39
C GLU A 2 -33.06 20.03 -16.08
N LYS A 3 -32.27 19.70 -17.11
CA LYS A 3 -31.01 18.97 -16.95
C LYS A 3 -29.88 19.97 -16.73
N LYS A 4 -29.38 20.03 -15.50
CA LYS A 4 -28.16 20.79 -15.13
C LYS A 4 -26.97 20.26 -15.94
N ARG A 5 -26.38 21.12 -16.76
CA ARG A 5 -25.09 20.89 -17.43
C ARG A 5 -23.98 21.29 -16.45
N ASP A 6 -23.14 20.34 -16.07
CA ASP A 6 -21.96 20.57 -15.23
C ASP A 6 -20.92 21.44 -15.95
N SER A 7 -20.94 22.73 -15.66
CA SER A 7 -19.96 23.72 -16.11
C SER A 7 -18.81 23.84 -15.11
N PHE A 8 -18.09 22.75 -14.84
CA PHE A 8 -16.95 22.77 -13.89
C PHE A 8 -15.57 22.92 -14.58
N PHE A 9 -15.48 22.84 -15.90
CA PHE A 9 -14.20 22.85 -16.62
C PHE A 9 -14.13 23.80 -17.83
N LEU A 10 -14.84 24.92 -17.82
CA LEU A 10 -14.61 25.98 -18.81
C LEU A 10 -14.53 27.35 -18.14
N GLN A 11 -13.33 27.72 -17.70
CA GLN A 11 -12.82 29.10 -17.74
C GLN A 11 -11.36 29.13 -17.29
N ASN A 12 -10.45 29.15 -18.27
CA ASN A 12 -9.38 30.16 -18.35
C ASN A 12 -8.60 29.95 -19.66
N LYS A 13 -9.12 30.60 -20.71
CA LYS A 13 -8.39 30.88 -21.94
C LYS A 13 -7.35 31.96 -21.64
N ASN A 14 -6.13 31.70 -22.07
CA ASN A 14 -5.17 32.65 -22.63
C ASN A 14 -4.91 33.96 -21.88
N LEU A 15 -3.77 34.00 -21.17
CA LEU A 15 -2.97 35.22 -21.06
C LEU A 15 -1.53 34.89 -21.48
N HIS A 16 -1.23 35.19 -22.74
CA HIS A 16 0.13 35.38 -23.22
C HIS A 16 0.78 36.51 -22.41
N ARG A 17 1.93 36.24 -21.79
CA ARG A 17 2.91 37.28 -21.45
C ARG A 17 4.26 36.87 -21.99
N ASN A 18 4.64 37.56 -23.07
CA ASN A 18 6.02 37.69 -23.51
C ASN A 18 6.78 38.49 -22.44
N SER A 19 7.84 37.93 -21.89
CA SER A 19 8.89 38.71 -21.22
C SER A 19 10.25 38.20 -21.68
N LYS A 20 10.81 38.97 -22.60
CA LYS A 20 12.19 38.91 -23.08
C LYS A 20 13.04 39.57 -21.99
N ILE A 21 13.89 38.82 -21.28
CA ILE A 21 14.93 39.38 -20.41
C ILE A 21 16.23 38.61 -20.67
N THR A 22 17.29 39.40 -20.73
CA THR A 22 18.62 39.20 -21.30
C THR A 22 19.58 38.39 -20.42
N ASN A 23 20.69 37.99 -21.05
CA ASN A 23 21.86 37.28 -20.53
C ASN A 23 22.35 37.76 -19.16
N GLU A 24 22.83 36.82 -18.34
CA GLU A 24 24.20 36.81 -17.78
C GLU A 24 24.43 35.53 -16.96
N LYS A 25 25.50 34.80 -17.28
CA LYS A 25 26.06 33.74 -16.43
C LYS A 25 26.97 34.39 -15.38
N PRO A 26 27.08 33.79 -14.20
CA PRO A 26 28.43 33.45 -13.78
C PRO A 26 28.59 32.00 -13.34
N ASN A 27 29.80 31.54 -13.63
CA ASN A 27 30.39 30.25 -13.43
C ASN A 27 30.68 30.04 -11.93
N SER A 28 30.17 28.97 -11.31
CA SER A 28 30.80 28.43 -10.10
C SER A 28 30.96 26.91 -10.22
N LYS A 29 32.21 26.49 -10.21
CA LYS A 29 32.66 25.12 -10.05
C LYS A 29 32.31 24.69 -8.62
N ASN A 30 31.91 23.44 -8.43
CA ASN A 30 32.53 22.58 -7.42
C ASN A 30 32.25 21.11 -7.73
N ASN A 31 33.34 20.41 -8.03
CA ASN A 31 33.45 18.96 -8.02
C ASN A 31 33.23 18.46 -6.60
N ARG A 32 32.32 17.51 -6.42
CA ARG A 32 32.34 16.50 -5.36
C ARG A 32 31.24 15.51 -5.68
N ASP A 33 31.66 14.31 -6.06
CA ASP A 33 31.21 13.04 -5.47
C ASP A 33 31.77 11.92 -6.35
N GLY A 34 32.97 11.51 -5.97
CA GLY A 34 33.52 10.21 -6.32
C GLY A 34 32.96 9.14 -5.39
N ASP A 35 32.91 7.93 -5.92
CA ASP A 35 32.76 6.66 -5.21
C ASP A 35 31.54 6.50 -4.31
N PHE A 36 30.46 5.95 -4.86
CA PHE A 36 29.79 4.82 -4.20
C PHE A 36 29.18 3.91 -5.28
N ASP A 37 29.33 2.60 -5.10
CA ASP A 37 28.79 1.48 -5.88
C ASP A 37 29.64 0.85 -6.98
N LYS A 38 30.72 0.17 -6.55
CA LYS A 38 31.32 -0.98 -7.24
C LYS A 38 31.12 -2.27 -6.45
N LYS A 39 29.88 -2.69 -6.17
CA LYS A 39 29.60 -4.07 -5.71
C LYS A 39 28.23 -4.52 -6.20
N ASN A 40 28.20 -5.09 -7.40
CA ASN A 40 27.34 -6.21 -7.82
C ASN A 40 27.33 -6.30 -9.36
N HIS A 41 28.34 -6.95 -9.92
CA HIS A 41 28.29 -7.39 -11.31
C HIS A 41 28.68 -8.87 -11.39
N THR A 42 27.75 -9.74 -10.99
CA THR A 42 27.81 -11.14 -11.41
C THR A 42 27.31 -11.23 -12.85
N THR A 43 28.20 -11.73 -13.69
CA THR A 43 28.11 -11.85 -15.14
C THR A 43 27.09 -12.89 -15.57
N PHE A 44 25.97 -12.45 -16.18
CA PHE A 44 25.27 -13.24 -17.18
C PHE A 44 25.70 -12.76 -18.57
N LYS A 45 26.70 -13.45 -19.14
CA LYS A 45 27.07 -13.30 -20.55
C LYS A 45 25.97 -13.91 -21.41
N ASN A 46 25.15 -13.08 -22.04
CA ASN A 46 24.39 -13.47 -23.22
C ASN A 46 24.62 -12.42 -24.31
N LYS A 47 25.11 -12.93 -25.46
CA LYS A 47 25.44 -12.23 -26.69
C LYS A 47 24.39 -11.16 -27.04
N LYS A 48 24.80 -9.89 -27.07
CA LYS A 48 24.20 -8.88 -27.92
C LYS A 48 25.30 -7.97 -28.45
N GLU A 49 25.24 -7.78 -29.75
CA GLU A 49 26.07 -6.96 -30.60
C GLU A 49 26.29 -5.56 -30.04
N ASP A 50 27.40 -4.94 -30.44
CA ASP A 50 27.82 -3.58 -30.09
C ASP A 50 26.81 -2.51 -30.52
N GLU A 51 25.72 -2.37 -29.78
CA GLU A 51 24.90 -1.17 -29.80
C GLU A 51 25.47 -0.20 -28.77
N GLY A 52 26.24 0.79 -29.25
CA GLY A 52 26.67 1.93 -28.43
C GLY A 52 25.51 2.45 -27.58
N LYS A 53 25.80 2.85 -26.33
CA LYS A 53 24.82 3.24 -25.30
C LYS A 53 23.62 3.97 -25.93
N LYS A 54 22.47 3.29 -26.02
CA LYS A 54 21.25 3.85 -26.62
C LYS A 54 20.97 5.18 -25.97
N THR A 55 21.06 6.25 -26.75
CA THR A 55 20.78 7.59 -26.26
C THR A 55 19.34 7.64 -25.78
N PHE A 56 19.13 8.01 -24.51
CA PHE A 56 17.81 8.02 -23.91
C PHE A 56 16.88 8.99 -24.65
N ASP A 57 15.85 8.46 -25.28
CA ASP A 57 14.83 9.30 -25.91
C ASP A 57 13.96 9.98 -24.85
N LYS A 58 14.34 11.21 -24.51
CA LYS A 58 13.63 12.09 -23.58
C LYS A 58 12.20 12.39 -24.05
N LYS A 59 11.90 12.34 -25.35
CA LYS A 59 10.56 12.62 -25.90
C LYS A 59 9.65 11.42 -25.68
N ALA A 60 10.09 10.21 -26.04
CA ALA A 60 9.36 8.98 -25.75
C ALA A 60 9.14 8.80 -24.24
N TYR A 61 10.16 9.09 -23.42
CA TYR A 61 10.02 9.04 -21.96
C TYR A 61 8.94 10.00 -21.44
N ARG A 62 8.92 11.26 -21.91
CA ARG A 62 7.91 12.23 -21.48
C ARG A 62 6.50 11.81 -21.88
N LEU A 63 6.32 11.30 -23.10
CA LEU A 63 5.04 10.75 -23.55
C LEU A 63 4.61 9.58 -22.66
N LYS A 64 5.51 8.64 -22.38
CA LYS A 64 5.26 7.51 -21.48
C LYS A 64 4.95 7.95 -20.05
N LYS A 65 5.69 8.90 -19.51
CA LYS A 65 5.58 9.34 -18.11
C LYS A 65 4.34 10.18 -17.84
N TYR A 66 3.94 11.04 -18.79
CA TYR A 66 2.84 11.99 -18.59
C TYR A 66 1.56 11.65 -19.35
N SER A 67 1.59 10.70 -20.29
CA SER A 67 0.36 10.22 -20.94
C SER A 67 -0.54 9.50 -19.94
N LYS A 68 -1.79 9.97 -19.83
CA LYS A 68 -2.83 9.32 -19.02
C LYS A 68 -3.12 7.89 -19.50
N LYS A 69 -3.15 7.67 -20.82
CA LYS A 69 -3.37 6.35 -21.43
C LYS A 69 -2.31 5.36 -20.97
N TYR A 70 -1.04 5.76 -21.02
CA TYR A 70 0.06 4.90 -20.61
C TYR A 70 0.01 4.56 -19.10
N LYS A 71 -0.37 5.54 -18.26
CA LYS A 71 -0.55 5.29 -16.82
C LYS A 71 -1.68 4.30 -16.53
N LEU A 72 -2.80 4.40 -17.26
CA LEU A 72 -3.93 3.47 -17.13
C LEU A 72 -3.53 2.06 -17.58
N GLU A 73 -2.85 1.95 -18.72
CA GLU A 73 -2.34 0.68 -19.24
C GLU A 73 -1.37 0.01 -18.25
N GLN A 74 -0.42 0.76 -17.68
CA GLN A 74 0.46 0.26 -16.62
C GLN A 74 -0.28 -0.20 -15.37
N TRP A 75 -1.36 0.48 -15.00
CA TRP A 75 -2.19 0.07 -13.87
C TRP A 75 -2.96 -1.21 -14.16
N GLU A 76 -3.55 -1.34 -15.36
CA GLU A 76 -4.22 -2.56 -15.81
C GLU A 76 -3.26 -3.74 -15.91
N GLU A 77 -2.06 -3.55 -16.45
CA GLU A 77 -1.01 -4.59 -16.51
C GLU A 77 -0.63 -5.08 -15.11
N LYS A 78 -0.41 -4.15 -14.17
CA LYS A 78 -0.13 -4.51 -12.77
C LYS A 78 -1.29 -5.28 -12.14
N ARG A 79 -2.52 -4.87 -12.41
CA ARG A 79 -3.73 -5.54 -11.93
C ARG A 79 -3.86 -6.95 -12.51
N LYS A 80 -3.66 -7.12 -13.82
CA LYS A 80 -3.67 -8.43 -14.50
C LYS A 80 -2.59 -9.36 -13.95
N LYS A 81 -1.35 -8.87 -13.78
CA LYS A 81 -0.26 -9.64 -13.16
C LYS A 81 -0.60 -10.07 -11.74
N LYS A 82 -1.21 -9.18 -10.95
CA LYS A 82 -1.63 -9.48 -9.59
C LYS A 82 -2.72 -10.56 -9.56
N LEU A 83 -3.71 -10.47 -10.46
CA LEU A 83 -4.77 -11.47 -10.60
C LEU A 83 -4.20 -12.85 -10.97
N LEU A 84 -3.28 -12.91 -11.95
CA LEU A 84 -2.57 -14.14 -12.30
C LEU A 84 -1.77 -14.71 -11.13
N TYR A 85 -1.04 -13.85 -10.40
CA TYR A 85 -0.31 -14.27 -9.22
C TYR A 85 -1.23 -14.87 -8.16
N ASP A 86 -2.36 -14.22 -7.88
CA ASP A 86 -3.34 -14.69 -6.90
C ASP A 86 -3.98 -16.02 -7.35
N TYR A 87 -4.26 -16.18 -8.65
CA TYR A 87 -4.71 -17.45 -9.24
C TYR A 87 -3.68 -18.57 -9.04
N HIS A 88 -2.43 -18.36 -9.46
CA HIS A 88 -1.37 -19.36 -9.26
C HIS A 88 -1.11 -19.66 -7.78
N LYS A 89 -1.22 -18.65 -6.91
CA LYS A 89 -1.10 -18.82 -5.46
C LYS A 89 -2.25 -19.66 -4.90
N SER A 90 -3.48 -19.44 -5.38
CA SER A 90 -4.64 -20.24 -4.97
C SER A 90 -4.48 -21.69 -5.39
N ILE A 91 -4.01 -21.96 -6.62
CA ILE A 91 -3.71 -23.32 -7.09
C ILE A 91 -2.64 -24.00 -6.24
N LYS A 92 -1.55 -23.30 -5.90
CA LYS A 92 -0.47 -23.86 -5.08
C LYS A 92 -0.90 -24.16 -3.64
N ASN A 93 -1.92 -23.47 -3.15
CA ASN A 93 -2.39 -23.59 -1.77
C ASN A 93 -3.69 -24.42 -1.67
N ASP A 94 -4.25 -24.88 -2.79
CA ASP A 94 -5.46 -25.70 -2.80
C ASP A 94 -5.10 -27.15 -2.38
N PRO A 95 -5.56 -27.62 -1.20
CA PRO A 95 -5.28 -28.97 -0.73
C PRO A 95 -5.87 -30.07 -1.63
N LEU A 96 -6.84 -29.76 -2.50
CA LEU A 96 -7.35 -30.72 -3.49
C LEU A 96 -6.38 -30.96 -4.66
N LEU A 97 -5.53 -29.98 -4.99
CA LEU A 97 -4.46 -30.07 -5.99
C LEU A 97 -3.10 -30.33 -5.33
N GLY A 98 -3.10 -30.97 -4.16
CA GLY A 98 -1.89 -31.44 -3.50
C GLY A 98 -1.09 -32.34 -4.45
N SER A 99 0.04 -31.82 -4.94
CA SER A 99 1.25 -32.55 -5.26
C SER A 99 1.03 -34.03 -5.60
N TYR A 100 0.39 -34.31 -6.74
CA TYR A 100 0.60 -35.61 -7.38
C TYR A 100 2.06 -35.62 -7.85
N LYS A 101 2.96 -35.99 -6.94
CA LYS A 101 4.22 -36.59 -7.35
C LYS A 101 3.83 -37.97 -7.84
N PRO A 102 4.02 -38.31 -9.13
CA PRO A 102 3.85 -39.68 -9.55
C PRO A 102 4.77 -40.52 -8.67
N LYS A 103 4.17 -41.29 -7.78
CA LYS A 103 4.89 -42.30 -7.02
C LYS A 103 5.25 -43.33 -8.09
N SER A 104 6.52 -43.44 -8.43
CA SER A 104 6.99 -44.62 -9.15
C SER A 104 6.51 -45.82 -8.35
N PHE A 105 5.83 -46.72 -9.03
CA PHE A 105 5.35 -47.96 -8.47
C PHE A 105 6.59 -48.74 -8.01
N ASP A 106 6.92 -48.66 -6.72
CA ASP A 106 7.84 -49.60 -6.09
C ASP A 106 7.04 -50.89 -5.90
N GLU A 107 7.32 -51.88 -6.73
CA GLU A 107 6.71 -53.22 -6.72
C GLU A 107 7.05 -54.05 -5.46
N ASP A 108 7.79 -53.51 -4.49
CA ASP A 108 8.41 -54.29 -3.41
C ASP A 108 7.88 -53.99 -1.99
N ASN A 109 6.64 -53.53 -1.83
CA ASN A 109 5.95 -53.67 -0.54
C ASN A 109 4.75 -54.60 -0.68
N VAL A 110 5.04 -55.89 -0.56
CA VAL A 110 4.07 -56.94 -0.30
C VAL A 110 3.44 -56.66 1.06
N ASP A 111 2.30 -55.99 1.06
CA ASP A 111 1.42 -55.89 2.21
C ASP A 111 0.84 -57.29 2.43
N SER A 112 1.53 -58.06 3.27
CA SER A 112 1.15 -59.43 3.58
C SER A 112 -0.20 -59.40 4.30
N ASN A 113 -1.18 -60.04 3.65
CA ASN A 113 -2.49 -60.40 4.16
C ASN A 113 -2.40 -61.15 5.49
N ASP A 114 -2.42 -60.44 6.61
CA ASP A 114 -2.66 -61.03 7.94
C ASP A 114 -3.81 -60.30 8.65
N PRO A 115 -4.98 -60.93 8.85
CA PRO A 115 -6.13 -60.28 9.50
C PRO A 115 -5.96 -60.12 11.02
N ASN A 116 -4.80 -60.46 11.59
CA ASN A 116 -4.58 -60.54 13.04
C ASN A 116 -3.34 -59.78 13.55
N ILE A 117 -2.62 -59.02 12.71
CA ILE A 117 -1.56 -58.10 13.15
C ILE A 117 -2.10 -56.66 13.01
N GLY A 118 -2.49 -56.04 14.12
CA GLY A 118 -2.90 -54.62 14.10
C GLY A 118 -3.76 -54.15 15.27
N LYS A 119 -4.32 -55.07 16.07
CA LYS A 119 -4.91 -54.68 17.36
C LYS A 119 -3.80 -54.54 18.40
N PHE A 120 -3.17 -53.36 18.41
CA PHE A 120 -2.39 -52.91 19.55
C PHE A 120 -3.22 -53.08 20.83
N VAL A 121 -2.73 -53.93 21.74
CA VAL A 121 -3.10 -53.92 23.15
C VAL A 121 -2.79 -52.51 23.66
N ARG A 122 -3.81 -51.67 23.81
CA ARG A 122 -3.64 -50.36 24.42
C ARG A 122 -3.33 -50.60 25.90
N HIS A 123 -2.18 -50.11 26.37
CA HIS A 123 -1.84 -50.13 27.80
C HIS A 123 -3.00 -49.53 28.62
N PRO A 124 -3.39 -50.12 29.76
CA PRO A 124 -4.57 -49.69 30.54
C PRO A 124 -4.48 -48.23 31.03
N ASP A 125 -3.28 -47.66 31.09
CA ASP A 125 -3.06 -46.26 31.48
C ASP A 125 -3.41 -45.27 30.36
N LEU A 126 -3.37 -45.68 29.08
CA LEU A 126 -3.84 -44.88 27.94
C LEU A 126 -5.37 -44.87 27.79
N ILE A 127 -6.06 -45.82 28.43
CA ILE A 127 -7.52 -45.89 28.43
C ILE A 127 -8.09 -44.85 29.42
N LYS A 128 -7.46 -44.68 30.58
CA LYS A 128 -7.89 -43.72 31.62
C LYS A 128 -7.85 -42.25 31.16
N GLU A 129 -6.90 -41.88 30.28
CA GLU A 129 -6.78 -40.51 29.73
C GLU A 129 -7.79 -40.21 28.61
N ALA A 130 -8.39 -41.24 27.97
CA ALA A 130 -9.24 -41.08 26.79
C ALA A 130 -10.68 -40.61 27.10
N HIS A 131 -11.08 -40.61 28.38
CA HIS A 131 -12.45 -40.32 28.82
C HIS A 131 -12.69 -38.85 29.24
N LYS A 132 -11.79 -37.92 28.89
CA LYS A 132 -12.12 -36.49 28.93
C LYS A 132 -13.10 -36.23 27.79
N THR A 133 -14.40 -36.19 28.09
CA THR A 133 -15.51 -35.98 27.15
C THR A 133 -15.24 -34.74 26.29
N LYS A 134 -14.70 -34.96 25.09
CA LYS A 134 -14.47 -33.89 24.12
C LYS A 134 -15.84 -33.33 23.75
N LYS A 135 -16.02 -32.01 23.84
CA LYS A 135 -17.23 -31.34 23.34
C LYS A 135 -17.50 -31.80 21.90
N ASP A 136 -18.77 -31.94 21.57
CA ASP A 136 -19.23 -32.25 20.21
C ASP A 136 -18.55 -31.29 19.20
N PRO A 137 -17.89 -31.81 18.15
CA PRO A 137 -17.28 -30.98 17.11
C PRO A 137 -18.20 -29.89 16.55
N PHE A 138 -19.51 -30.17 16.47
CA PHE A 138 -20.50 -29.19 16.02
C PHE A 138 -20.63 -28.00 16.99
N GLN A 139 -20.70 -28.27 18.29
CA GLN A 139 -20.73 -27.22 19.32
C GLN A 139 -19.46 -26.38 19.29
N LYS A 140 -18.29 -27.01 19.12
CA LYS A 140 -17.01 -26.30 18.99
C LYS A 140 -16.98 -25.41 17.75
N ALA A 141 -17.51 -25.87 16.62
CA ALA A 141 -17.61 -25.08 15.40
C ALA A 141 -18.53 -23.87 15.57
N LYS A 142 -19.66 -24.04 16.27
CA LYS A 142 -20.61 -22.96 16.58
C LYS A 142 -19.98 -21.89 17.48
N GLU A 143 -19.33 -22.29 18.57
CA GLU A 143 -18.60 -21.36 19.46
C GLU A 143 -17.53 -20.56 18.69
N HIS A 144 -16.79 -21.21 17.79
CA HIS A 144 -15.77 -20.55 16.99
C HIS A 144 -16.36 -19.56 15.97
N TYR A 145 -17.48 -19.90 15.34
CA TYR A 145 -18.19 -18.99 14.44
C TYR A 145 -18.68 -17.74 15.16
N GLU A 146 -19.26 -17.91 16.35
CA GLU A 146 -19.74 -16.80 17.18
C GLU A 146 -18.59 -15.88 17.61
N LYS A 147 -17.43 -16.44 18.00
CA LYS A 147 -16.22 -15.65 18.30
C LYS A 147 -15.76 -14.83 17.11
N ILE A 148 -15.63 -15.43 15.92
CA ILE A 148 -15.24 -14.70 14.71
C ILE A 148 -16.24 -13.58 14.39
N LYS A 149 -17.54 -13.83 14.59
CA LYS A 149 -18.58 -12.82 14.38
C LYS A 149 -18.42 -11.64 15.34
N GLN A 150 -18.15 -11.91 16.62
CA GLN A 150 -17.92 -10.87 17.64
C GLN A 150 -16.65 -10.06 17.33
N GLU A 151 -15.52 -10.73 17.05
CA GLU A 151 -14.26 -10.08 16.69
C GLU A 151 -14.40 -9.15 15.47
N LYS A 152 -15.18 -9.57 14.46
CA LYS A 152 -15.47 -8.72 13.29
C LYS A 152 -16.22 -7.44 13.68
N VAL A 153 -17.22 -7.56 14.56
CA VAL A 153 -18.01 -6.41 15.03
C VAL A 153 -17.14 -5.47 15.87
N GLU A 154 -16.32 -6.00 16.77
CA GLU A 154 -15.38 -5.22 17.58
C GLU A 154 -14.38 -4.47 16.71
N LYS A 155 -13.76 -5.16 15.74
CA LYS A 155 -12.84 -4.54 14.79
C LYS A 155 -13.49 -3.43 13.98
N GLN A 156 -14.74 -3.59 13.56
CA GLN A 156 -15.47 -2.53 12.86
C GLN A 156 -15.70 -1.31 13.76
N ARG A 157 -16.10 -1.53 15.02
CA ARG A 157 -16.29 -0.45 16.01
C ARG A 157 -14.99 0.30 16.29
N GLU A 158 -13.87 -0.40 16.45
CA GLU A 158 -12.56 0.22 16.66
C GLU A 158 -12.11 1.07 15.47
N LEU A 159 -12.31 0.56 14.24
CA LEU A 159 -12.01 1.31 13.02
C LEU A 159 -12.87 2.57 12.90
N GLU A 160 -14.15 2.49 13.25
CA GLU A 160 -15.05 3.64 13.24
C GLU A 160 -14.63 4.68 14.29
N LYS A 161 -14.33 4.26 15.53
CA LYS A 161 -13.80 5.14 16.57
C LYS A 161 -12.51 5.84 16.12
N SER A 162 -11.53 5.09 15.60
CA SER A 162 -10.27 5.68 15.10
C SER A 162 -10.51 6.66 13.94
N ARG A 163 -11.49 6.39 13.08
CA ARG A 163 -11.85 7.30 11.98
C ARG A 163 -12.46 8.60 12.52
N LEU A 164 -13.35 8.52 13.49
CA LEU A 164 -13.96 9.69 14.13
C LEU A 164 -12.92 10.56 14.84
N GLU A 165 -12.03 9.95 15.63
CA GLU A 165 -10.94 10.68 16.30
C GLU A 165 -10.02 11.40 15.31
N LYS A 166 -9.66 10.74 14.21
CA LYS A 166 -8.86 11.36 13.14
C LYS A 166 -9.60 12.53 12.49
N ALA A 167 -10.88 12.37 12.20
CA ALA A 167 -11.70 13.43 11.62
C ALA A 167 -11.78 14.64 12.56
N GLN A 168 -12.05 14.42 13.85
CA GLN A 168 -12.08 15.47 14.88
C GLN A 168 -10.75 16.21 14.97
N LYS A 169 -9.62 15.51 15.07
CA LYS A 169 -8.28 16.14 15.10
C LYS A 169 -8.00 16.98 13.84
N ILE A 170 -8.42 16.51 12.67
CA ILE A 170 -8.27 17.25 11.41
C ILE A 170 -9.14 18.52 11.42
N GLU A 171 -10.38 18.44 11.90
CA GLU A 171 -11.28 19.59 12.02
C GLU A 171 -10.76 20.63 12.99
N GLU A 172 -10.28 20.20 14.17
CA GLU A 172 -9.64 21.08 15.14
C GLU A 172 -8.41 21.79 14.55
N TYR A 173 -7.54 21.05 13.87
CA TYR A 173 -6.39 21.62 13.18
C TYR A 173 -6.81 22.66 12.14
N LYS A 174 -7.82 22.35 11.31
CA LYS A 174 -8.35 23.28 10.30
C LYS A 174 -8.92 24.53 10.95
N LYS A 175 -9.67 24.39 12.05
CA LYS A 175 -10.25 25.50 12.81
C LYS A 175 -9.15 26.42 13.36
N LYS A 176 -8.17 25.86 14.08
CA LYS A 176 -7.01 26.60 14.61
C LYS A 176 -6.24 27.30 13.48
N LYS A 177 -6.01 26.62 12.36
CA LYS A 177 -5.34 27.19 11.18
C LYS A 177 -6.12 28.37 10.60
N GLN A 178 -7.44 28.25 10.47
CA GLN A 178 -8.30 29.33 9.97
C GLN A 178 -8.33 30.53 10.92
N GLU A 179 -8.44 30.30 12.22
CA GLU A 179 -8.41 31.36 13.24
C GLU A 179 -7.06 32.10 13.22
N ARG A 180 -5.95 31.35 13.18
CA ARG A 180 -4.61 31.92 13.04
C ARG A 180 -4.46 32.74 11.75
N PHE A 181 -4.96 32.21 10.63
CA PHE A 181 -4.96 32.94 9.36
C PHE A 181 -5.79 34.22 9.44
N LYS A 182 -6.98 34.19 10.04
CA LYS A 182 -7.82 35.38 10.26
C LYS A 182 -7.09 36.43 11.10
N LYS A 183 -6.36 36.05 12.16
CA LYS A 183 -5.54 36.99 12.95
C LYS A 183 -4.41 37.60 12.11
N LEU A 184 -3.67 36.79 11.36
CA LEU A 184 -2.48 37.22 10.61
C LEU A 184 -2.79 38.03 9.34
N SER A 185 -3.93 37.75 8.69
CA SER A 185 -4.34 38.37 7.42
C SER A 185 -5.05 39.72 7.59
N LYS A 186 -5.47 40.08 8.80
CA LYS A 186 -6.09 41.38 9.10
C LYS A 186 -5.13 42.53 8.79
N LYS A 187 -5.66 43.51 8.05
CA LYS A 187 -4.96 44.74 7.66
C LYS A 187 -5.77 45.97 8.04
N THR A 188 -5.11 47.09 8.29
CA THR A 188 -5.71 48.40 8.51
C THR A 188 -6.25 48.97 7.19
N LYS A 189 -7.02 50.07 7.25
CA LYS A 189 -7.51 50.77 6.06
C LYS A 189 -6.40 51.19 5.10
N LYS A 190 -5.19 51.43 5.62
CA LYS A 190 -3.97 51.77 4.85
C LYS A 190 -3.20 50.53 4.35
N GLY A 191 -3.75 49.32 4.52
CA GLY A 191 -3.15 48.06 4.04
C GLY A 191 -2.02 47.50 4.92
N GLN A 192 -1.65 48.18 6.00
CA GLN A 192 -0.65 47.69 6.95
C GLN A 192 -1.22 46.54 7.79
N PRO A 193 -0.41 45.56 8.19
CA PRO A 193 -0.88 44.48 9.06
C PRO A 193 -1.30 45.01 10.44
N VAL A 194 -2.38 44.46 10.99
CA VAL A 194 -2.80 44.76 12.37
C VAL A 194 -1.86 44.03 13.34
N MET A 195 -1.18 44.78 14.21
CA MET A 195 -0.14 44.23 15.08
C MET A 195 -0.66 43.49 16.32
N THR A 196 -1.83 43.88 16.86
CA THR A 196 -2.37 43.31 18.11
C THR A 196 -2.44 41.77 18.09
N GLY A 197 -3.14 41.20 17.10
CA GLY A 197 -3.27 39.74 16.98
C GLY A 197 -1.97 39.01 16.58
N ARG A 198 -0.98 39.71 16.02
CA ARG A 198 0.34 39.15 15.71
C ARG A 198 1.21 39.05 16.95
N LEU A 199 1.15 40.08 17.80
CA LEU A 199 1.86 40.12 19.08
C LEU A 199 1.31 39.06 20.04
N GLU A 200 -0.01 38.85 20.09
CA GLU A 200 -0.61 37.74 20.86
C GLU A 200 -0.03 36.37 20.46
N LEU A 201 0.04 36.09 19.16
CA LEU A 201 0.58 34.82 18.65
C LEU A 201 2.08 34.68 18.92
N LEU A 202 2.82 35.79 18.94
CA LEU A 202 4.23 35.80 19.27
C LEU A 202 4.44 35.52 20.76
N LEU A 203 3.65 36.16 21.62
CA LEU A 203 3.66 35.94 23.06
C LEU A 203 3.32 34.49 23.40
N GLU A 204 2.25 33.95 22.80
CA GLU A 204 1.87 32.53 22.94
C GLU A 204 3.03 31.60 22.54
N LYS A 205 3.79 31.94 21.51
CA LYS A 205 4.95 31.14 21.10
C LYS A 205 6.08 31.21 22.12
N ILE A 206 6.40 32.40 22.62
CA ILE A 206 7.46 32.59 23.63
C ILE A 206 7.13 31.89 24.95
N GLN A 207 5.86 31.79 25.33
CA GLN A 207 5.44 31.12 26.57
C GLN A 207 5.37 29.59 26.45
N ASN A 208 5.20 29.07 25.23
CA ASN A 208 5.13 27.63 24.97
C ASN A 208 6.47 27.02 24.57
N ASP A 209 7.44 27.84 24.15
CA ASP A 209 8.85 27.48 23.93
C ASP A 209 9.59 27.41 25.29
#